data_AF-A0A4V2PTL1-F1
#
_entry.id   AF-A0A4V2PTL1-F1
#
_cell.length_a   1.000
_cell.length_b   1.000
_cell.length_c   1.000
_cell.angle_alpha   90.00
_cell.angle_beta   90.00
_cell.angle_gamma   90.00
#
_symmetry.space_group_name_H-M   'P 1'
#
loop_
_entity.id
_entity.type
_entity.pdbx_description
1 polymer ?
#
loop_
_entity_poly.entity_id
_entity_poly.type
_entity_poly.pdbx_seq_one_letter_code
_entity_poly.pdbx_strand_id
1 'polypeptide(L)' 'MSNSTHILLLNGPNLNMLGAREPKHYGSLSLAQIEQNLQQIAQNRGVNLDCFQSNSEKN' A
#
# COMPACT_ATOMS: atom_id res chain seq x y z
N MET A 1 -14.27 13.51 21.48
CA MET A 1 -13.30 13.31 20.39
C MET A 1 -13.52 11.91 19.84
N SER A 2 -13.77 11.78 18.54
CA SER A 2 -13.83 10.46 17.91
C SER A 2 -12.41 9.91 17.86
N ASN A 3 -12.13 8.81 18.57
CA ASN A 3 -10.87 8.10 18.42
C ASN A 3 -10.86 7.46 17.02
N SER A 4 -10.20 8.13 16.08
CA SER A 4 -9.91 7.55 14.77
C SER A 4 -8.82 6.50 14.94
N THR A 5 -9.01 5.29 14.41
CA THR A 5 -7.96 4.28 14.39
C THR A 5 -6.91 4.69 13.35
N HIS A 6 -5.64 4.69 13.74
CA HIS A 6 -4.52 4.93 12.84
C HIS A 6 -3.79 3.62 12.56
N ILE A 7 -3.60 3.30 11.29
CA ILE A 7 -2.90 2.10 10.83
C ILE A 7 -1.76 2.51 9.90
N LEU A 8 -0.60 1.89 10.08
CA LEU A 8 0.54 1.98 9.16
C LEU A 8 0.69 0.65 8.42
N LEU A 9 0.59 0.69 7.09
CA LEU A 9 0.92 -0.43 6.21
C LEU A 9 2.40 -0.34 5.81
N LEU A 10 3.19 -1.34 6.20
CA LEU A 10 4.59 -1.49 5.81
C LEU A 10 4.73 -2.53 4.71
N ASN A 11 5.19 -2.11 3.54
CA ASN A 11 5.47 -2.94 2.39
C ASN A 11 6.98 -3.22 2.30
N GLY A 12 7.34 -4.50 2.24
CA GLY A 12 8.73 -4.96 2.19
C GLY A 12 9.42 -4.76 0.83
N PRO A 13 10.61 -5.37 0.66
CA PRO A 13 11.42 -5.18 -0.53
C PRO A 13 10.76 -5.72 -1.81
N ASN A 14 11.09 -5.07 -2.92
CA ASN A 14 10.68 -5.35 -4.30
C ASN A 14 9.18 -5.20 -4.60
N LEU A 15 8.32 -4.94 -3.61
CA LEU A 15 6.90 -4.71 -3.85
C LEU A 15 6.63 -3.45 -4.69
N ASN A 16 7.58 -2.50 -4.72
CA ASN A 16 7.54 -1.36 -5.64
C ASN A 16 7.59 -1.76 -7.13
N MET A 17 7.95 -3.01 -7.45
CA MET A 17 8.02 -3.53 -8.81
C MET A 17 6.71 -4.20 -9.28
N LEU A 18 5.68 -4.25 -8.44
CA LEU A 18 4.38 -4.80 -8.82
C LEU A 18 3.83 -4.09 -10.06
N GLY A 19 3.29 -4.89 -10.99
CA GLY A 19 2.72 -4.41 -12.24
C GLY A 19 3.74 -4.08 -13.34
N ALA A 20 5.05 -4.18 -13.08
CA ALA A 20 6.09 -3.81 -14.06
C ALA A 20 6.56 -4.99 -14.93
N ARG A 21 6.66 -6.19 -14.37
CA ARG A 21 7.19 -7.36 -15.08
C ARG A 21 6.11 -7.98 -15.97
N GLU A 22 6.38 -8.04 -17.29
CA GLU A 22 5.53 -8.68 -18.31
C GLU A 22 4.02 -8.65 -17.96
N PRO A 23 3.38 -7.47 -17.96
CA PRO A 23 2.06 -7.28 -17.33
C PRO A 23 0.96 -8.18 -17.89
N LYS A 24 1.09 -8.65 -19.14
CA LYS A 24 0.17 -9.62 -19.76
C LYS A 24 0.19 -10.98 -19.08
N HIS A 25 1.30 -11.34 -18.44
CA HIS A 25 1.49 -12.62 -17.75
C HIS A 25 1.36 -12.47 -16.22
N TYR A 26 1.87 -11.39 -15.64
CA TYR A 26 1.93 -11.22 -14.17
C TYR A 26 0.96 -10.19 -13.62
N GLY A 27 0.13 -9.58 -14.47
CA GLY A 27 -0.79 -8.52 -14.09
C GLY A 27 -0.14 -7.14 -14.09
N SER A 28 -0.99 -6.11 -14.21
CA SER A 28 -0.58 -4.71 -14.34
C SER A 28 -0.82 -3.86 -13.10
N LEU A 29 -1.34 -4.46 -12.02
CA LEU A 29 -1.69 -3.74 -10.80
C LEU A 29 -0.41 -3.33 -10.06
N SER A 30 -0.23 -2.03 -9.86
CA SER A 30 0.93 -1.48 -9.14
C SER A 30 0.68 -1.39 -7.63
N LEU A 31 1.78 -1.29 -6.86
CA LEU A 31 1.69 -1.05 -5.42
C LEU A 31 0.93 0.24 -5.09
N ALA A 32 1.19 1.32 -5.85
CA ALA A 32 0.51 2.60 -5.64
C ALA A 32 -1.01 2.50 -5.84
N GLN A 33 -1.47 1.70 -6.82
CA GLN A 33 -2.91 1.46 -7.03
C GLN A 33 -3.51 0.65 -5.87
N ILE A 34 -2.79 -0.33 -5.34
CA ILE A 34 -3.21 -1.11 -4.17
C ILE A 34 -3.34 -0.20 -2.95
N GLU A 35 -2.34 0.65 -2.69
CA GLU A 35 -2.33 1.61 -1.58
C GLU A 35 -3.48 2.61 -1.70
N GLN A 36 -3.74 3.16 -2.89
CA GLN A 36 -4.87 4.06 -3.14
C GLN A 36 -6.22 3.38 -2.86
N ASN A 37 -6.40 2.15 -3.33
CA ASN A 37 -7.63 1.39 -3.09
C ASN A 37 -7.82 1.12 -1.58
N LEU A 38 -6.76 0.76 -0.86
CA LEU A 38 -6.81 0.56 0.59
C LEU A 38 -7.10 1.85 1.35
N GLN A 39 -6.55 2.99 0.93
CA GLN A 39 -6.84 4.29 1.51
C GLN A 39 -8.31 4.67 1.36
N GLN A 40 -8.91 4.42 0.18
CA GLN A 40 -10.35 4.62 -0.02
C GLN A 40 -11.19 3.73 0.92
N ILE A 41 -10.81 2.46 1.06
CA ILE A 41 -11.49 1.53 1.99
C ILE A 41 -11.36 2.01 3.44
N ALA A 42 -10.18 2.47 3.85
CA ALA A 42 -9.93 2.98 5.20
C ALA A 42 -10.74 4.25 5.50
N GLN A 43 -10.75 5.20 4.57
CA GLN A 43 -11.54 6.43 4.67
C GLN A 43 -13.03 6.12 4.85
N ASN A 44 -13.57 5.18 4.06
CA ASN A 44 -14.97 4.75 4.17
C ASN A 44 -15.30 4.09 5.51
N ARG A 45 -14.30 3.66 6.27
CA ARG A 45 -14.43 3.04 7.60
C ARG A 45 -14.03 3.99 8.74
N GLY A 46 -13.72 5.25 8.46
CA GLY A 46 -13.25 6.20 9.46
C GLY A 46 -11.88 5.83 10.07
N VAL A 47 -11.04 5.15 9.30
CA VAL A 47 -9.66 4.77 9.68
C VAL A 47 -8.69 5.68 8.92
N ASN A 48 -7.68 6.19 9.61
CA ASN A 48 -6.54 6.82 8.94
C ASN A 48 -5.51 5.75 8.57
N LEU A 49 -5.12 5.69 7.29
CA LEU A 49 -4.17 4.71 6.77
C LEU A 49 -2.99 5.41 6.11
N ASP A 50 -1.82 5.22 6.71
CA ASP A 50 -0.54 5.58 6.11
C ASP A 50 0.09 4.34 5.47
N CYS A 51 0.78 4.53 4.34
CA CYS A 51 1.48 3.45 3.63
C CYS A 51 2.96 3.84 3.47
N PHE A 52 3.85 2.87 3.68
CA PHE A 52 5.28 3.04 3.46
C PHE A 52 5.88 1.77 2.88
N GLN A 53 6.70 1.92 1.84
CA GLN A 53 7.45 0.84 1.24
C GLN A 53 8.94 1.09 1.38
N SER A 54 9.70 0.04 1.64
CA SER A 54 11.16 0.10 1.63
C SER A 54 11.78 -1.19 1.09
N ASN A 55 12.85 -1.03 0.32
CA ASN A 55 13.74 -2.13 -0.04
C ASN A 55 14.81 -2.43 1.00
N SER A 56 14.90 -1.58 2.03
CA SER A 56 15.85 -1.68 3.12
C SER A 56 15.13 -1.97 4.43
N GLU A 57 15.66 -2.93 5.18
CA GLU A 57 15.27 -3.23 6.56
C GLU A 57 15.71 -2.11 7.55
N LYS A 58 16.63 -1.25 7.10
CA LYS A 58 17.45 -0.27 7.86
C LYS A 58 18.60 -0.86 8.68
N ASN A 59 19.72 -0.15 8.59
CA ASN A 59 20.65 0.15 9.68
C ASN A 59 20.43 1.61 10.09
#